data_AF-A0A959V8T7-F1
#
_entry.id   AF-A0A959V8T7-F1
#
_cell.length_a   1.000
_cell.length_b   1.000
_cell.length_c   1.000
_cell.angle_alpha   90.00
_cell.angle_beta   90.00
_cell.angle_gamma   90.00
#
_symmetry.space_group_name_H-M   'P 1'
#
loop_
_entity.id
_entity.type
_entity.pdbx_description
1 polymer ?
#
loop_
_entity_poly.entity_id
_entity_poly.type
_entity_poly.pdbx_seq_one_letter_code
_entity_poly.pdbx_strand_id
1 'polypeptide(L)'
;MLHFPRFRPHAVYRNWWERVWLFFPVRLFVLHLKKDLLLLGAWAMLFAYITGLLGEKYGIPTTFLFPEYFGRTSFWSYLLVGFSVGGFYTGFNLYTYTIHADRFPFLATLSRPFLKFSLNNALIPLAFTLTYMYCSARFQLTKELISPGDVALHLFGFLIGIAGFQLVAVGYFMRTNTDITRLQGSQPDPRADQRGPERQVSRAEQRQQQRLATRWMRQERRTPKWRVVTYLVPPFRIALARGIDHYDRQLLRQVIWQNHINGSIFEVVMVLSFLALGALGDLDLFAIPTAASAFLLATMIIMLLSAFTSWFKGWTVTVIVAVVLLLDGFSLHTDRFLADNRAYGMDYGGKPAAYAIGPVTEHAFNDSATASSLRQARATLDRWAERNRPLYAEGHKPP
;
A
#
# COMPACT_ATOMS: atom_id res chain seq x y z
N MET A 1 -14.84 29.40 22.04
CA MET A 1 -13.41 29.68 22.27
C MET A 1 -12.73 28.40 22.71
N LEU A 2 -11.86 27.80 21.89
CA LEU A 2 -11.10 26.61 22.28
C LEU A 2 -9.70 27.06 22.71
N HIS A 3 -9.41 26.88 24.00
CA HIS A 3 -8.10 27.12 24.61
C HIS A 3 -7.10 26.13 23.99
N PHE A 4 -6.22 26.62 23.12
CA PHE A 4 -4.99 25.89 22.83
C PHE A 4 -4.18 25.84 24.13
N PRO A 5 -3.62 24.69 24.55
CA PRO A 5 -2.71 24.68 25.68
C PRO A 5 -1.57 25.65 25.36
N ARG A 6 -1.47 26.74 26.14
CA ARG A 6 -0.45 27.78 25.96
C ARG A 6 0.92 27.12 25.86
N PHE A 7 1.63 27.37 24.76
CA PHE A 7 3.01 26.95 24.58
C PHE A 7 3.86 27.61 25.67
N ARG A 8 4.15 26.88 26.76
CA ARG A 8 5.12 27.31 27.79
C ARG A 8 6.46 26.66 27.46
N PRO A 9 7.37 27.36 26.75
CA PRO A 9 8.64 26.77 26.33
C PRO A 9 9.45 26.29 27.54
N HIS A 10 9.53 27.06 28.63
CA HIS A 10 10.51 26.84 29.70
C HIS A 10 10.33 25.59 30.57
N ALA A 11 9.13 25.00 30.69
CA ALA A 11 8.90 23.84 31.58
C ALA A 11 9.16 22.47 30.90
N VAL A 12 8.99 22.40 29.58
CA VAL A 12 9.13 21.15 28.79
C VAL A 12 10.60 20.74 28.64
N TYR A 13 11.52 21.68 28.82
CA TYR A 13 12.95 21.42 28.65
C TYR A 13 13.53 20.48 29.71
N ARG A 14 12.88 20.31 30.88
CA ARG A 14 13.44 19.56 32.02
C ARG A 14 13.02 18.08 32.10
N ASN A 15 11.88 17.69 31.53
CA ASN A 15 11.33 16.34 31.67
C ASN A 15 11.63 15.46 30.45
N TRP A 16 12.64 14.58 30.56
CA TRP A 16 13.00 13.61 29.51
C TRP A 16 11.81 12.72 29.11
N TRP A 17 11.00 12.28 30.09
CA TRP A 17 9.80 11.47 29.86
C TRP A 17 8.77 12.14 28.94
N GLU A 18 8.56 13.45 29.09
CA GLU A 18 7.65 14.19 28.20
C GLU A 18 8.17 14.21 26.76
N ARG A 19 9.49 14.28 26.56
CA ARG A 19 10.09 14.29 25.21
C ARG A 19 9.94 12.95 24.50
N VAL A 20 10.02 11.84 25.23
CA VAL A 20 9.82 10.50 24.65
C VAL A 20 8.34 10.28 24.31
N TRP A 21 7.43 10.61 25.23
CA TRP A 21 5.99 10.46 25.00
C TRP A 21 5.40 11.44 23.99
N LEU A 22 5.99 12.63 23.83
CA LEU A 22 5.60 13.63 22.84
C LEU A 22 6.48 13.59 21.58
N PHE A 23 7.28 12.52 21.43
CA PHE A 23 8.03 12.24 20.21
C PHE A 23 7.08 11.83 19.11
N PHE A 24 7.24 12.42 17.93
CA PHE A 24 6.28 12.27 16.84
C PHE A 24 6.05 10.80 16.40
N PRO A 25 7.09 9.96 16.23
CA PRO A 25 6.90 8.54 15.91
C PRO A 25 6.08 7.77 16.95
N VAL A 26 6.33 8.02 18.24
CA VAL A 26 5.57 7.38 19.34
C VAL A 26 4.11 7.84 19.30
N ARG A 27 3.87 9.12 19.02
CA ARG A 27 2.52 9.68 18.88
C ARG A 27 1.76 9.11 17.69
N LEU A 28 2.42 8.89 16.55
CA LEU A 28 1.83 8.24 15.39
C LEU A 28 1.49 6.78 15.68
N PHE A 29 2.40 6.03 16.32
CA PHE A 29 2.13 4.65 16.70
C PHE A 29 0.91 4.52 17.63
N VAL A 30 0.82 5.36 18.67
CA VAL A 30 -0.34 5.39 19.57
C VAL A 30 -1.61 5.84 18.83
N LEU A 31 -1.50 6.70 17.82
CA LEU A 31 -2.63 7.09 16.99
C LEU A 31 -3.17 5.91 16.18
N HIS A 32 -2.31 5.12 15.55
CA HIS A 32 -2.72 3.92 14.79
C HIS A 32 -3.48 2.94 15.69
N LEU A 33 -2.97 2.67 16.89
CA LEU A 33 -3.64 1.79 17.86
C LEU A 33 -5.05 2.29 18.26
N LYS A 34 -5.29 3.61 18.21
CA LYS A 34 -6.56 4.22 18.62
C LYS A 34 -7.55 4.44 17.48
N LYS A 35 -7.07 4.58 16.24
CA LYS A 35 -7.88 5.09 15.12
C LYS A 35 -7.79 4.28 13.84
N ASP A 36 -6.75 3.48 13.66
CA ASP A 36 -6.49 2.75 12.41
C ASP A 36 -6.48 1.23 12.63
N LEU A 37 -7.44 0.70 13.40
CA LEU A 37 -7.50 -0.74 13.72
C LEU A 37 -7.58 -1.61 12.46
N LEU A 38 -8.34 -1.17 11.44
CA LEU A 38 -8.43 -1.89 10.17
C LEU A 38 -7.07 -1.98 9.46
N LEU A 39 -6.34 -0.87 9.42
CA LEU A 39 -5.01 -0.80 8.82
C LEU A 39 -3.98 -1.63 9.60
N LEU A 40 -4.05 -1.61 10.93
CA LEU A 40 -3.25 -2.47 11.79
C LEU A 40 -3.61 -3.95 11.62
N GLY A 41 -4.88 -4.27 11.35
CA GLY A 41 -5.31 -5.62 10.99
C GLY A 41 -4.64 -6.10 9.71
N ALA A 42 -4.56 -5.25 8.68
CA ALA A 42 -3.82 -5.57 7.45
C ALA A 42 -2.33 -5.80 7.71
N TRP A 43 -1.68 -4.95 8.54
CA TRP A 43 -0.30 -5.18 8.97
C TRP A 43 -0.14 -6.49 9.73
N ALA A 44 -1.02 -6.78 10.70
CA ALA A 44 -0.98 -8.00 11.49
C ALA A 44 -1.13 -9.25 10.62
N MET A 45 -1.98 -9.21 9.59
CA MET A 45 -2.10 -10.27 8.60
C MET A 45 -0.79 -10.48 7.83
N LEU A 46 -0.14 -9.41 7.36
CA LEU A 46 1.16 -9.51 6.69
C LEU A 46 2.25 -10.07 7.61
N PHE A 47 2.31 -9.63 8.88
CA PHE A 47 3.19 -10.21 9.89
C PHE A 47 2.90 -11.70 10.10
N ALA A 48 1.63 -12.10 10.13
CA ALA A 48 1.24 -13.49 10.31
C ALA A 48 1.67 -14.38 9.13
N TYR A 49 1.59 -13.88 7.90
CA TYR A 49 2.09 -14.60 6.72
C TYR A 49 3.60 -14.82 6.76
N ILE A 50 4.39 -13.78 7.07
CA ILE A 50 5.86 -13.90 7.07
C ILE A 50 6.41 -14.67 8.28
N THR A 51 5.66 -14.70 9.39
CA THR A 51 6.06 -15.46 10.60
C THR A 51 5.61 -16.93 10.56
N GLY A 52 4.74 -17.30 9.61
CA GLY A 52 4.15 -18.63 9.51
C GLY A 52 2.98 -18.87 10.46
N LEU A 53 2.50 -17.85 11.18
CA LEU A 53 1.32 -17.97 12.05
C LEU A 53 0.02 -18.19 11.27
N LEU A 54 -0.01 -17.75 10.01
CA LEU A 54 -1.17 -17.89 9.13
C LEU A 54 -0.74 -18.43 7.77
N GLY A 55 -1.54 -19.35 7.21
CA GLY A 55 -1.35 -19.81 5.83
C GLY A 55 -0.26 -20.86 5.61
N GLU A 56 0.37 -21.38 6.67
CA GLU A 56 1.47 -22.36 6.56
C GLU A 56 1.05 -23.62 5.79
N LYS A 57 -0.13 -24.18 6.11
CA LYS A 57 -0.68 -25.36 5.42
C LYS A 57 -0.98 -25.14 3.93
N TYR A 58 -1.09 -23.87 3.52
CA TYR A 58 -1.38 -23.48 2.14
C TYR A 58 -0.13 -22.98 1.41
N GLY A 59 1.06 -23.05 2.01
CA GLY A 59 2.31 -22.60 1.41
C GLY A 59 2.45 -21.08 1.27
N ILE A 60 1.59 -20.29 1.92
CA ILE A 60 1.66 -18.82 1.86
C ILE A 60 3.01 -18.29 2.38
N PRO A 61 3.56 -18.76 3.51
CA PRO A 61 4.87 -18.31 3.96
C PRO A 61 5.98 -18.60 2.94
N THR A 62 5.92 -19.71 2.21
CA THR A 62 6.92 -20.06 1.19
C THR A 62 6.93 -19.03 0.06
N THR A 63 5.76 -18.65 -0.46
CA THR A 63 5.69 -17.68 -1.56
C THR A 63 6.14 -16.27 -1.15
N PHE A 64 6.00 -15.92 0.13
CA PHE A 64 6.47 -14.65 0.70
C PHE A 64 7.96 -14.67 1.03
N LEU A 65 8.46 -15.73 1.67
CA LEU A 65 9.83 -15.80 2.18
C LEU A 65 10.83 -16.30 1.15
N PHE A 66 10.36 -16.96 0.09
CA PHE A 66 11.14 -17.52 -1.01
C PHE A 66 10.46 -17.25 -2.37
N PRO A 67 10.38 -15.98 -2.81
CA PRO A 67 9.66 -15.58 -4.01
C PRO A 67 10.36 -16.06 -5.29
N GLU A 68 9.57 -16.59 -6.23
CA GLU A 68 10.05 -17.03 -7.54
C GLU A 68 9.72 -15.99 -8.63
N TYR A 69 10.63 -15.85 -9.60
CA TYR A 69 10.44 -15.06 -10.82
C TYR A 69 11.07 -15.83 -11.98
N PHE A 70 10.35 -16.06 -13.07
CA PHE A 70 10.75 -16.99 -14.15
C PHE A 70 11.14 -18.41 -13.64
N GLY A 71 10.41 -18.90 -12.64
CA GLY A 71 10.63 -20.24 -12.05
C GLY A 71 11.95 -20.38 -11.28
N ARG A 72 12.61 -19.27 -10.93
CA ARG A 72 13.84 -19.25 -10.14
C ARG A 72 13.78 -18.20 -9.04
N THR A 73 14.39 -18.50 -7.91
CA THR A 73 14.59 -17.53 -6.84
C THR A 73 15.92 -16.83 -7.04
N SER A 74 15.88 -15.52 -7.29
CA SER A 74 17.05 -14.71 -7.63
C SER A 74 16.99 -13.33 -6.99
N PHE A 75 18.07 -12.57 -7.14
CA PHE A 75 18.12 -11.15 -6.79
C PHE A 75 16.91 -10.38 -7.33
N TRP A 76 16.48 -10.65 -8.57
CA TRP A 76 15.35 -9.95 -9.21
C TRP A 76 14.01 -10.28 -8.56
N SER A 77 13.80 -11.54 -8.15
CA SER A 77 12.59 -11.96 -7.43
C SER A 77 12.44 -11.16 -6.13
N TYR A 78 13.52 -11.05 -5.35
CA TYR A 78 13.53 -10.25 -4.13
C TYR A 78 13.46 -8.74 -4.39
N LEU A 79 14.07 -8.25 -5.46
CA LEU A 79 13.99 -6.83 -5.85
C LEU A 79 12.55 -6.43 -6.16
N LEU A 80 11.81 -7.24 -6.90
CA LEU A 80 10.40 -6.99 -7.22
C LEU A 80 9.52 -7.02 -5.97
N VAL A 81 9.74 -8.00 -5.08
CA VAL A 81 9.04 -8.02 -3.78
C VAL A 81 9.39 -6.79 -2.96
N GLY A 82 10.67 -6.41 -2.86
CA GLY A 82 11.11 -5.20 -2.18
C GLY A 82 10.46 -3.94 -2.75
N PHE A 83 10.40 -3.82 -4.08
CA PHE A 83 9.77 -2.69 -4.76
C PHE A 83 8.28 -2.60 -4.45
N SER A 84 7.56 -3.72 -4.47
CA SER A 84 6.14 -3.77 -4.09
C SER A 84 5.90 -3.42 -2.62
N VAL A 85 6.77 -3.86 -1.71
CA VAL A 85 6.75 -3.51 -0.28
C VAL A 85 7.01 -2.01 -0.08
N GLY A 86 7.95 -1.43 -0.83
CA GLY A 86 8.17 0.02 -0.85
C GLY A 86 6.93 0.80 -1.33
N GLY A 87 6.20 0.24 -2.31
CA GLY A 87 4.88 0.72 -2.74
C GLY A 87 3.86 0.70 -1.61
N PHE A 88 3.76 -0.43 -0.93
CA PHE A 88 2.88 -0.60 0.23
C PHE A 88 3.20 0.38 1.36
N TYR A 89 4.48 0.60 1.67
CA TYR A 89 4.89 1.60 2.67
C TYR A 89 4.47 3.01 2.28
N THR A 90 4.57 3.35 1.00
CA THR A 90 4.15 4.66 0.51
C THR A 90 2.64 4.80 0.58
N GLY A 91 1.88 3.78 0.18
CA GLY A 91 0.41 3.74 0.30
C GLY A 91 -0.06 3.87 1.75
N PHE A 92 0.57 3.14 2.67
CA PHE A 92 0.33 3.25 4.12
C PHE A 92 0.56 4.69 4.62
N ASN A 93 1.68 5.30 4.24
CA ASN A 93 2.00 6.67 4.63
C ASN A 93 1.03 7.69 4.03
N LEU A 94 0.58 7.47 2.82
CA LEU A 94 -0.31 8.38 2.12
C LEU A 94 -1.73 8.34 2.69
N TYR A 95 -2.26 7.14 2.93
CA TYR A 95 -3.52 6.93 3.62
C TYR A 95 -3.52 7.62 5.00
N THR A 96 -2.51 7.33 5.81
CA THR A 96 -2.42 7.87 7.18
C THR A 96 -2.17 9.38 7.19
N TYR A 97 -1.38 9.91 6.25
CA TYR A 97 -1.21 11.36 6.08
C TYR A 97 -2.54 12.04 5.73
N THR A 98 -3.27 11.50 4.75
CA THR A 98 -4.56 12.03 4.31
C THR A 98 -5.58 12.13 5.44
N ILE A 99 -5.64 11.12 6.31
CA ILE A 99 -6.65 11.06 7.38
C ILE A 99 -6.20 11.77 8.67
N HIS A 100 -4.89 11.89 8.91
CA HIS A 100 -4.38 12.32 10.22
C HIS A 100 -3.46 13.54 10.22
N ALA A 101 -3.01 14.04 9.07
CA ALA A 101 -2.11 15.20 9.04
C ALA A 101 -2.72 16.46 9.69
N ASP A 102 -4.04 16.63 9.62
CA ASP A 102 -4.79 17.74 10.24
C ASP A 102 -4.65 17.77 11.77
N ARG A 103 -4.50 16.60 12.41
CA ARG A 103 -4.30 16.46 13.86
C ARG A 103 -2.95 16.98 14.32
N PHE A 104 -2.00 17.14 13.38
CA PHE A 104 -0.63 17.56 13.62
C PHE A 104 -0.28 18.85 12.88
N PRO A 105 -0.89 20.00 13.24
CA PRO A 105 -0.75 21.24 12.49
C PRO A 105 0.68 21.82 12.44
N PHE A 106 1.62 21.33 13.27
CA PHE A 106 3.02 21.73 13.16
C PHE A 106 3.64 21.29 11.83
N LEU A 107 3.12 20.21 11.21
CA LEU A 107 3.57 19.72 9.90
C LEU A 107 3.47 20.79 8.81
N ALA A 108 2.44 21.65 8.87
CA ALA A 108 2.24 22.74 7.91
C ALA A 108 3.31 23.85 8.00
N THR A 109 4.05 23.91 9.12
CA THR A 109 5.17 24.84 9.30
C THR A 109 6.50 24.29 8.75
N LEU A 110 6.52 23.01 8.40
CA LEU A 110 7.73 22.31 7.97
C LEU A 110 7.85 22.34 6.45
N SER A 111 9.08 22.41 5.97
CA SER A 111 9.38 22.07 4.57
C SER A 111 9.12 20.59 4.30
N ARG A 112 8.50 20.26 3.17
CA ARG A 112 8.17 18.90 2.71
C ARG A 112 7.41 18.08 3.77
N PRO A 113 6.15 18.47 4.11
CA PRO A 113 5.40 17.87 5.22
C PRO A 113 5.22 16.36 5.10
N PHE A 114 4.88 15.87 3.90
CA PHE A 114 4.69 14.43 3.66
C PHE A 114 5.96 13.63 3.97
N LEU A 115 7.12 14.06 3.47
CA LEU A 115 8.37 13.31 3.68
C LEU A 115 8.74 13.21 5.17
N LYS A 116 8.54 14.30 5.92
CA LYS A 116 8.78 14.31 7.37
C LYS A 116 7.76 13.46 8.11
N PHE A 117 6.51 13.45 7.67
CA PHE A 117 5.50 12.53 8.18
C PHE A 117 5.92 11.08 7.94
N SER A 118 6.24 10.70 6.72
CA SER A 118 6.61 9.32 6.35
C SER A 118 7.85 8.82 7.10
N LEU A 119 8.86 9.68 7.29
CA LEU A 119 10.04 9.35 8.08
C LEU A 119 9.69 9.07 9.56
N ASN A 120 8.80 9.87 10.14
CA ASN A 120 8.38 9.67 11.53
C ASN A 120 7.36 8.53 11.67
N ASN A 121 6.72 8.12 10.58
CA ASN A 121 5.80 6.98 10.54
C ASN A 121 6.47 5.67 10.10
N ALA A 122 7.81 5.60 10.18
CA ALA A 122 8.58 4.45 9.73
C ALA A 122 8.61 3.29 10.73
N LEU A 123 8.04 3.41 11.94
CA LEU A 123 8.17 2.39 12.98
C LEU A 123 7.62 1.02 12.56
N ILE A 124 6.38 0.97 12.06
CA ILE A 124 5.75 -0.28 11.60
C ILE A 124 6.45 -0.83 10.34
N PRO A 125 6.70 -0.03 9.28
CA PRO A 125 7.49 -0.47 8.14
C PRO A 125 8.88 -1.02 8.49
N LEU A 126 9.59 -0.37 9.41
CA LEU A 126 10.91 -0.82 9.84
C LEU A 126 10.82 -2.15 10.59
N ALA A 127 9.89 -2.27 11.53
CA ALA A 127 9.65 -3.54 12.24
C ALA A 127 9.32 -4.68 11.27
N PHE A 128 8.48 -4.42 10.26
CA PHE A 128 8.15 -5.40 9.23
C PHE A 128 9.38 -5.78 8.39
N THR A 129 10.16 -4.80 7.94
CA THR A 129 11.38 -5.03 7.16
C THR A 129 12.35 -5.94 7.92
N LEU A 130 12.62 -5.64 9.19
CA LEU A 130 13.52 -6.43 10.03
C LEU A 130 12.98 -7.85 10.25
N THR A 131 11.68 -7.99 10.50
CA THR A 131 11.04 -9.29 10.69
C THR A 131 11.07 -10.11 9.41
N TYR A 132 10.77 -9.51 8.25
CA TYR A 132 10.84 -10.15 6.95
C TYR A 132 12.25 -10.65 6.65
N MET A 133 13.27 -9.80 6.84
CA MET A 133 14.66 -10.19 6.62
C MET A 133 15.08 -11.36 7.52
N TYR A 134 14.72 -11.32 8.81
CA TYR A 134 15.00 -12.41 9.73
C TYR A 134 14.30 -13.72 9.33
N CYS A 135 12.99 -13.66 9.06
CA CYS A 135 12.19 -14.82 8.69
C CYS A 135 12.64 -15.42 7.35
N SER A 136 12.94 -14.58 6.35
CA SER A 136 13.41 -15.02 5.04
C SER A 136 14.81 -15.63 5.12
N ALA A 137 15.74 -15.01 5.87
CA ALA A 137 17.07 -15.59 6.11
C ALA A 137 16.96 -16.97 6.76
N ARG A 138 16.16 -17.08 7.82
CA ARG A 138 15.93 -18.34 8.52
C ARG A 138 15.33 -19.39 7.58
N PHE A 139 14.33 -19.02 6.78
CA PHE A 139 13.68 -19.93 5.84
C PHE A 139 14.67 -20.45 4.79
N GLN A 140 15.44 -19.55 4.17
CA GLN A 140 16.42 -19.92 3.14
C GLN A 140 17.54 -20.81 3.67
N LEU A 141 18.04 -20.56 4.89
CA LEU A 141 19.13 -21.35 5.48
C LEU A 141 18.67 -22.72 6.00
N THR A 142 17.45 -22.81 6.54
CA THR A 142 16.97 -24.02 7.24
C THR A 142 16.05 -24.91 6.42
N LYS A 143 15.34 -24.36 5.42
CA LYS A 143 14.40 -25.10 4.58
C LYS A 143 14.97 -25.31 3.17
N GLU A 144 15.45 -24.24 2.54
CA GLU A 144 15.97 -24.29 1.17
C GLU A 144 17.48 -24.62 1.11
N LEU A 145 18.17 -24.64 2.25
CA LEU A 145 19.60 -25.00 2.38
C LEU A 145 20.53 -24.16 1.47
N ILE A 146 20.18 -22.90 1.27
CA ILE A 146 20.90 -21.99 0.38
C ILE A 146 22.16 -21.45 1.06
N SER A 147 23.20 -21.17 0.28
CA SER A 147 24.45 -20.61 0.80
C SER A 147 24.22 -19.25 1.47
N PRO A 148 24.88 -18.93 2.60
CA PRO A 148 24.71 -17.63 3.26
C PRO A 148 25.02 -16.41 2.38
N GLY A 149 25.92 -16.57 1.39
CA GLY A 149 26.24 -15.51 0.42
C GLY A 149 25.07 -15.21 -0.51
N ASP A 150 24.40 -16.24 -1.04
CA ASP A 150 23.23 -16.08 -1.89
C ASP A 150 22.04 -15.51 -1.10
N VAL A 151 21.86 -15.93 0.16
CA VAL A 151 20.87 -15.35 1.07
C VAL A 151 21.12 -13.85 1.26
N ALA A 152 22.38 -13.44 1.48
CA ALA A 152 22.73 -12.03 1.61
C ALA A 152 22.42 -11.25 0.33
N LEU A 153 22.69 -11.82 -0.85
CA LEU A 153 22.37 -11.21 -2.14
C LEU A 153 20.85 -11.04 -2.33
N HIS A 154 20.06 -12.05 -1.97
CA HIS A 154 18.59 -11.98 -1.99
C HIS A 154 18.05 -10.87 -1.09
N LEU A 155 18.50 -10.82 0.17
CA LEU A 155 18.08 -9.77 1.12
C LEU A 155 18.54 -8.38 0.69
N PHE A 156 19.71 -8.28 0.06
CA PHE A 156 20.18 -7.03 -0.51
C PHE A 156 19.30 -6.57 -1.68
N GLY A 157 18.88 -7.48 -2.57
CA GLY A 157 17.91 -7.19 -3.62
C GLY A 157 16.59 -6.67 -3.07
N PHE A 158 16.08 -7.27 -1.99
CA PHE A 158 14.90 -6.80 -1.29
C PHE A 158 15.04 -5.36 -0.77
N LEU A 159 16.15 -5.03 -0.11
CA LEU A 159 16.42 -3.69 0.38
C LEU A 159 16.57 -2.66 -0.75
N ILE A 160 17.25 -3.03 -1.84
CA ILE A 160 17.34 -2.20 -3.05
C ILE A 160 15.96 -1.95 -3.64
N GLY A 161 15.10 -2.97 -3.71
CA GLY A 161 13.73 -2.83 -4.18
C GLY A 161 12.95 -1.79 -3.38
N ILE A 162 12.98 -1.90 -2.04
CA ILE A 162 12.33 -0.93 -1.14
C ILE A 162 12.89 0.47 -1.39
N ALA A 163 14.21 0.62 -1.42
CA ALA A 163 14.86 1.89 -1.65
C ALA A 163 14.48 2.48 -3.03
N GLY A 164 14.41 1.65 -4.06
CA GLY A 164 14.02 2.03 -5.43
C GLY A 164 12.64 2.66 -5.48
N PHE A 165 11.63 2.03 -4.86
CA PHE A 165 10.29 2.63 -4.81
C PHE A 165 10.28 3.91 -3.96
N GLN A 166 10.96 3.91 -2.80
CA GLN A 166 11.03 5.10 -1.95
C GLN A 166 11.68 6.28 -2.67
N LEU A 167 12.69 6.06 -3.52
CA LEU A 167 13.30 7.10 -4.35
C LEU A 167 12.31 7.68 -5.37
N VAL A 168 11.47 6.85 -5.99
CA VAL A 168 10.39 7.31 -6.88
C VAL A 168 9.42 8.22 -6.12
N ALA A 169 8.97 7.78 -4.94
CA ALA A 169 8.07 8.57 -4.10
C ALA A 169 8.72 9.89 -3.65
N VAL A 170 9.96 9.87 -3.16
CA VAL A 170 10.70 11.06 -2.76
C VAL A 170 10.88 12.02 -3.95
N GLY A 171 11.25 11.51 -5.13
CA GLY A 171 11.40 12.31 -6.35
C GLY A 171 10.12 13.04 -6.72
N TYR A 172 8.98 12.36 -6.67
CA TYR A 172 7.67 12.95 -6.89
C TYR A 172 7.37 14.06 -5.87
N PHE A 173 7.40 13.75 -4.57
CA PHE A 173 7.01 14.70 -3.52
C PHE A 173 8.01 15.84 -3.36
N MET A 174 9.29 15.67 -3.69
CA MET A 174 10.25 16.78 -3.72
C MET A 174 9.90 17.80 -4.80
N ARG A 175 9.36 17.37 -5.93
CA ARG A 175 8.95 18.24 -7.03
C ARG A 175 7.60 18.91 -6.77
N THR A 176 6.64 18.18 -6.20
CA THR A 176 5.26 18.64 -6.06
C THR A 176 4.97 19.36 -4.74
N ASN A 177 5.74 19.12 -3.66
CA ASN A 177 5.46 19.71 -2.34
C ASN A 177 5.49 21.25 -2.37
N THR A 178 4.38 21.83 -1.92
CA THR A 178 4.28 23.27 -1.64
C THR A 178 4.54 23.52 -0.16
N ASP A 179 5.52 24.36 0.13
CA ASP A 179 5.86 24.78 1.48
C ASP A 179 5.31 26.18 1.77
N ILE A 180 5.16 26.53 3.06
CA ILE A 180 4.68 27.84 3.48
C ILE A 180 5.53 28.99 2.90
N THR A 181 6.83 28.76 2.71
CA THR A 181 7.76 29.73 2.12
C THR A 181 7.48 29.98 0.62
N ARG A 182 7.09 28.94 -0.12
CA ARG A 182 6.66 29.07 -1.52
C ARG A 182 5.33 29.82 -1.61
N LEU A 183 4.39 29.55 -0.70
CA LEU A 183 3.08 30.20 -0.68
C LEU A 183 3.13 31.67 -0.22
N GLN A 184 3.99 32.00 0.74
CA GLN A 184 4.20 33.40 1.17
C GLN A 184 4.89 34.23 0.08
N GLY A 185 5.82 33.65 -0.69
CA GLY A 185 6.46 34.33 -1.84
C GLY A 185 5.58 34.46 -3.08
N SER A 186 4.44 33.77 -3.14
CA SER A 186 3.45 33.85 -4.23
C SER A 186 2.22 34.69 -3.87
N GLN A 187 2.17 35.32 -2.69
CA GLN A 187 1.19 36.38 -2.47
C GLN A 187 1.63 37.59 -3.29
N PRO A 188 0.78 38.09 -4.22
CA PRO A 188 1.10 39.33 -4.91
C PRO A 188 1.22 40.42 -3.85
N ASP A 189 2.38 41.10 -3.84
CA ASP A 189 2.52 42.36 -3.12
C ASP A 189 1.38 43.27 -3.60
N PRO A 190 0.51 43.79 -2.72
CA PRO A 190 -0.58 44.70 -3.11
C PRO A 190 -0.08 45.94 -3.87
N ARG A 191 1.23 46.17 -3.93
CA ARG A 191 1.90 47.26 -4.65
C ARG A 191 2.54 46.87 -5.98
N ALA A 192 2.59 45.57 -6.34
CA ALA A 192 3.24 45.09 -7.56
C ALA A 192 2.30 44.96 -8.78
N ASP A 193 1.11 45.56 -8.72
CA ASP A 193 0.00 45.40 -9.68
C ASP A 193 0.20 46.15 -11.02
N GLN A 194 1.44 46.39 -11.49
CA GLN A 194 1.66 47.22 -12.69
C GLN A 194 2.55 46.67 -13.80
N ARG A 195 3.34 45.60 -13.65
CA ARG A 195 4.22 45.18 -14.77
C ARG A 195 4.44 43.67 -14.86
N GLY A 196 3.64 43.00 -15.67
CA GLY A 196 3.94 41.68 -16.21
C GLY A 196 2.71 40.95 -16.74
N PRO A 197 2.79 40.21 -17.86
CA PRO A 197 1.71 39.34 -18.29
C PRO A 197 1.59 38.15 -17.31
N GLU A 198 0.74 38.29 -16.30
CA GLU A 198 0.40 37.21 -15.37
C GLU A 198 -0.21 36.03 -16.15
N ARG A 199 0.24 34.81 -15.84
CA ARG A 199 -0.50 33.58 -16.15
C ARG A 199 -1.89 33.72 -15.51
N GLN A 200 -2.88 34.05 -16.32
CA GLN A 200 -4.28 34.15 -15.91
C GLN A 200 -4.82 32.77 -15.55
N VAL A 201 -4.54 32.30 -14.35
CA VAL A 201 -5.43 31.33 -13.70
C VAL A 201 -6.70 32.11 -13.41
N SER A 202 -7.84 31.65 -13.91
CA SER A 202 -9.09 32.42 -13.83
C SER A 202 -9.41 32.72 -12.37
N ARG A 203 -9.75 33.98 -12.04
CA ARG A 203 -10.22 34.36 -10.69
C ARG A 203 -11.40 33.50 -10.23
N ALA A 204 -12.14 32.89 -11.17
CA ALA A 204 -13.19 31.92 -10.89
C ALA A 204 -12.63 30.58 -10.36
N GLU A 205 -11.56 30.05 -10.95
CA GLU A 205 -10.89 28.81 -10.52
C GLU A 205 -10.26 28.98 -9.14
N GLN A 206 -9.62 30.12 -8.88
CA GLN A 206 -9.06 30.45 -7.56
C GLN A 206 -10.16 30.54 -6.48
N ARG A 207 -11.28 31.19 -6.79
CA ARG A 207 -12.45 31.25 -5.89
C ARG A 207 -13.08 29.87 -5.66
N GLN A 208 -13.11 29.02 -6.68
CA GLN A 208 -13.63 27.65 -6.57
C GLN A 208 -12.73 26.79 -5.69
N GLN A 209 -11.41 26.85 -5.88
CA GLN A 209 -10.44 26.17 -5.00
C GLN A 209 -10.54 26.66 -3.56
N GLN A 210 -10.68 27.98 -3.34
CA GLN A 210 -10.89 28.54 -2.00
C GLN A 210 -12.20 28.06 -1.36
N ARG A 211 -13.29 27.93 -2.14
CA ARG A 211 -14.57 27.39 -1.67
C ARG A 211 -14.48 25.91 -1.29
N LEU A 212 -13.81 25.11 -2.11
CA LEU A 212 -13.56 23.68 -1.84
C LEU A 212 -12.71 23.50 -0.59
N ALA A 213 -11.61 24.27 -0.48
CA ALA A 213 -10.81 24.34 0.74
C ALA A 213 -11.70 24.72 1.93
N THR A 214 -12.57 25.73 1.82
CA THR A 214 -13.42 26.21 2.94
C THR A 214 -14.46 25.18 3.38
N ARG A 215 -15.00 24.38 2.45
CA ARG A 215 -15.89 23.26 2.80
C ARG A 215 -15.15 22.16 3.56
N TRP A 216 -13.91 21.87 3.16
CA TRP A 216 -13.01 20.99 3.90
C TRP A 216 -12.66 21.58 5.30
N MET A 217 -12.43 22.90 5.39
CA MET A 217 -12.10 23.65 6.63
C MET A 217 -13.16 23.58 7.75
N ARG A 218 -14.45 23.44 7.44
CA ARG A 218 -15.52 23.42 8.48
C ARG A 218 -15.47 22.15 9.34
N GLN A 219 -14.93 21.06 8.80
CA GLN A 219 -14.88 19.75 9.44
C GLN A 219 -13.66 19.58 10.36
N GLU A 220 -12.52 20.17 9.98
CA GLU A 220 -11.25 20.22 10.74
C GLU A 220 -11.37 20.86 12.13
N ARG A 221 -12.39 21.70 12.36
CA ARG A 221 -12.62 22.33 13.67
C ARG A 221 -13.01 21.33 14.76
N ARG A 222 -13.40 20.10 14.39
CA ARG A 222 -13.91 19.07 15.31
C ARG A 222 -12.88 18.01 15.70
N THR A 223 -11.71 17.94 15.05
CA THR A 223 -10.68 16.95 15.38
C THR A 223 -9.78 17.44 16.52
N PRO A 224 -9.57 16.64 17.59
CA PRO A 224 -8.68 17.03 18.68
C PRO A 224 -7.23 17.06 18.18
N LYS A 225 -6.56 18.19 18.41
CA LYS A 225 -5.17 18.42 17.97
C LYS A 225 -4.19 17.76 18.92
N TRP A 226 -3.19 17.09 18.35
CA TRP A 226 -2.18 16.37 19.11
C TRP A 226 -0.96 17.27 19.32
N ARG A 227 -0.49 17.31 20.56
CA ARG A 227 0.74 18.02 20.92
C ARG A 227 1.95 17.15 20.56
N VAL A 228 2.90 17.74 19.86
CA VAL A 228 4.19 17.14 19.51
C VAL A 228 5.29 18.10 19.92
N VAL A 229 6.37 17.58 20.51
CA VAL A 229 7.49 18.39 21.01
C VAL A 229 8.75 18.11 20.20
N THR A 230 9.01 16.84 19.89
CA THR A 230 10.21 16.39 19.17
C THR A 230 9.81 15.54 17.96
N TYR A 231 10.57 15.63 16.89
CA TYR A 231 10.36 14.81 15.68
C TYR A 231 11.70 14.51 15.00
N LEU A 232 11.75 13.46 14.20
CA LEU A 232 12.91 13.03 13.44
C LEU A 232 13.04 13.84 12.15
N VAL A 233 14.25 14.30 11.86
CA VAL A 233 14.64 15.05 10.66
C VAL A 233 15.76 14.30 9.95
N PRO A 234 15.74 14.23 8.60
CA PRO A 234 16.84 13.65 7.85
C PRO A 234 18.20 14.31 8.17
N PRO A 235 19.32 13.55 8.19
CA PRO A 235 19.37 12.09 8.04
C PRO A 235 18.89 11.34 9.29
N PHE A 236 19.30 11.73 10.50
CA PHE A 236 18.88 11.09 11.76
C PHE A 236 18.98 12.06 12.95
N ARG A 237 18.46 13.28 12.80
CA ARG A 237 18.53 14.32 13.85
C ARG A 237 17.18 14.50 14.52
N ILE A 238 17.16 14.69 15.83
CA ILE A 238 15.94 15.04 16.56
C ILE A 238 15.82 16.57 16.59
N ALA A 239 14.72 17.09 16.07
CA ALA A 239 14.42 18.52 16.08
C ALA A 239 13.21 18.84 16.95
N LEU A 240 13.12 20.11 17.37
CA LEU A 240 12.00 20.64 18.14
C LEU A 240 10.88 21.12 17.21
N ALA A 241 9.65 20.76 17.54
CA ALA A 241 8.47 21.27 16.86
C ALA A 241 8.29 22.77 17.16
N ARG A 242 8.08 23.57 16.11
CA ARG A 242 7.93 25.02 16.22
C ARG A 242 6.50 25.37 16.65
N GLY A 243 6.38 26.42 17.48
CA GLY A 243 5.07 26.94 17.89
C GLY A 243 4.26 27.44 16.70
N ILE A 244 2.97 27.10 16.66
CA ILE A 244 2.08 27.36 15.52
C ILE A 244 1.26 28.65 15.73
N ASP A 245 1.26 29.18 16.95
CA ASP A 245 0.38 30.28 17.39
C ASP A 245 0.55 31.59 16.59
N HIS A 246 1.70 31.76 15.93
CA HIS A 246 2.06 32.97 15.17
C HIS A 246 1.72 32.89 13.68
N TYR A 247 1.33 31.74 13.16
CA TYR A 247 1.01 31.56 11.74
C TYR A 247 -0.48 31.75 11.49
N ASP A 248 -0.83 32.42 10.37
CA ASP A 248 -2.22 32.48 9.93
C ASP A 248 -2.72 31.06 9.68
N ARG A 249 -3.83 30.73 10.36
CA ARG A 249 -4.47 29.44 10.24
C ARG A 249 -4.96 29.17 8.82
N GLN A 250 -5.25 30.19 8.02
CA GLN A 250 -5.61 30.01 6.61
C GLN A 250 -4.44 29.48 5.79
N LEU A 251 -3.23 30.05 5.97
CA LEU A 251 -2.02 29.61 5.28
C LEU A 251 -1.63 28.17 5.64
N LEU A 252 -1.66 27.82 6.93
CA LEU A 252 -1.35 26.45 7.38
C LEU A 252 -2.28 25.42 6.73
N ARG A 253 -3.56 25.76 6.58
CA ARG A 253 -4.56 24.88 5.96
C ARG A 253 -4.38 24.77 4.45
N GLN A 254 -4.01 25.84 3.76
CA GLN A 254 -3.70 25.80 2.33
C GLN A 254 -2.52 24.88 2.03
N VAL A 255 -1.48 24.90 2.86
CA VAL A 255 -0.33 23.97 2.74
C VAL A 255 -0.78 22.52 2.84
N ILE A 256 -1.59 22.19 3.86
CA ILE A 256 -2.09 20.82 4.08
C ILE A 256 -2.96 20.37 2.91
N TRP A 257 -3.88 21.24 2.47
CA TRP A 257 -4.79 20.96 1.36
C TRP A 257 -4.06 20.70 0.04
N GLN A 258 -3.09 21.54 -0.31
CA GLN A 258 -2.31 21.34 -1.52
C GLN A 258 -1.50 20.04 -1.46
N ASN A 259 -0.92 19.72 -0.31
CA ASN A 259 -0.19 18.48 -0.14
C ASN A 259 -1.09 17.25 -0.19
N HIS A 260 -2.33 17.37 0.29
CA HIS A 260 -3.36 16.33 0.11
C HIS A 260 -3.69 16.14 -1.37
N ILE A 261 -3.86 17.20 -2.17
CA ILE A 261 -4.12 17.07 -3.62
C ILE A 261 -2.96 16.36 -4.32
N ASN A 262 -1.73 16.76 -4.04
CA ASN A 262 -0.54 16.10 -4.61
C ASN A 262 -0.52 14.61 -4.25
N GLY A 263 -0.87 14.28 -3.00
CA GLY A 263 -1.02 12.91 -2.55
C GLY A 263 -2.05 12.13 -3.36
N SER A 264 -3.25 12.67 -3.53
CA SER A 264 -4.32 12.00 -4.30
C SER A 264 -3.95 11.80 -5.77
N ILE A 265 -3.22 12.73 -6.40
CA ILE A 265 -2.73 12.54 -7.77
C ILE A 265 -1.76 11.35 -7.82
N PHE A 266 -0.84 11.26 -6.86
CA PHE A 266 0.07 10.12 -6.75
C PHE A 266 -0.69 8.80 -6.56
N GLU A 267 -1.70 8.76 -5.68
CA GLU A 267 -2.55 7.57 -5.49
C GLU A 267 -3.19 7.11 -6.80
N VAL A 268 -3.83 8.03 -7.53
CA VAL A 268 -4.51 7.68 -8.80
C VAL A 268 -3.52 7.14 -9.83
N VAL A 269 -2.38 7.82 -10.03
CA VAL A 269 -1.37 7.38 -10.99
C VAL A 269 -0.79 6.01 -10.62
N MET A 270 -0.54 5.77 -9.33
CA MET A 270 -0.01 4.49 -8.85
C MET A 270 -1.04 3.36 -9.00
N VAL A 271 -2.30 3.59 -8.65
CA VAL A 271 -3.37 2.61 -8.83
C VAL A 271 -3.52 2.24 -10.31
N LEU A 272 -3.55 3.23 -11.20
CA LEU A 272 -3.61 2.98 -12.65
C LEU A 272 -2.39 2.20 -13.16
N SER A 273 -1.21 2.50 -12.62
CA SER A 273 0.04 1.80 -12.99
C SER A 273 0.03 0.34 -12.52
N PHE A 274 -0.48 0.06 -11.31
CA PHE A 274 -0.62 -1.31 -10.81
C PHE A 274 -1.70 -2.10 -11.55
N LEU A 275 -2.81 -1.46 -11.94
CA LEU A 275 -3.82 -2.07 -12.80
C LEU A 275 -3.26 -2.38 -14.19
N ALA A 276 -2.49 -1.48 -14.77
CA ALA A 276 -1.82 -1.71 -16.06
C ALA A 276 -0.81 -2.87 -15.97
N LEU A 277 -0.03 -2.95 -14.88
CA LEU A 277 0.88 -4.06 -14.63
C LEU A 277 0.14 -5.40 -14.52
N GLY A 278 -0.97 -5.43 -13.76
CA GLY A 278 -1.80 -6.61 -13.62
C GLY A 278 -2.49 -7.04 -14.92
N ALA A 279 -2.93 -6.09 -15.74
CA ALA A 279 -3.54 -6.36 -17.05
C ALA A 279 -2.55 -6.98 -18.07
N LEU A 280 -1.25 -6.80 -17.85
CA LEU A 280 -0.19 -7.37 -18.68
C LEU A 280 0.34 -8.72 -18.14
N GLY A 281 -0.27 -9.26 -17.08
CA GLY A 281 0.21 -10.45 -16.36
C GLY A 281 0.30 -11.74 -17.19
N ASP A 282 -0.37 -11.82 -18.34
CA ASP A 282 -0.27 -12.95 -19.27
C ASP A 282 1.07 -12.99 -20.03
N LEU A 283 1.84 -11.91 -20.00
CA LEU A 283 3.19 -11.87 -20.57
C LEU A 283 4.19 -12.32 -19.51
N ASP A 284 5.10 -13.23 -19.88
CA ASP A 284 6.08 -13.81 -18.95
C ASP A 284 6.90 -12.73 -18.20
N LEU A 285 7.18 -11.59 -18.83
CA LEU A 285 7.90 -10.46 -18.23
C LEU A 285 7.12 -9.77 -17.09
N PHE A 286 5.80 -9.83 -17.10
CA PHE A 286 4.94 -9.18 -16.10
C PHE A 286 4.33 -10.19 -15.12
N ALA A 287 4.70 -11.47 -15.23
CA ALA A 287 4.42 -12.51 -14.23
C ALA A 287 5.31 -12.31 -12.98
N ILE A 288 5.01 -11.26 -12.21
CA ILE A 288 5.74 -10.90 -11.00
C ILE A 288 5.54 -11.93 -9.88
N PRO A 289 6.46 -12.01 -8.90
CA PRO A 289 6.32 -12.95 -7.78
C PRO A 289 4.98 -12.80 -7.05
N THR A 290 4.40 -13.90 -6.60
CA THR A 290 3.09 -13.92 -5.89
C THR A 290 3.04 -12.97 -4.70
N ALA A 291 4.13 -12.92 -3.91
CA ALA A 291 4.24 -11.98 -2.81
C ALA A 291 4.20 -10.53 -3.27
N ALA A 292 4.84 -10.20 -4.39
CA ALA A 292 4.81 -8.86 -4.96
C ALA A 292 3.39 -8.47 -5.38
N SER A 293 2.67 -9.37 -6.08
CA SER A 293 1.26 -9.18 -6.43
C SER A 293 0.38 -8.94 -5.18
N ALA A 294 0.61 -9.70 -4.10
CA ALA A 294 -0.13 -9.52 -2.85
C ALA A 294 0.12 -8.14 -2.22
N PHE A 295 1.37 -7.66 -2.18
CA PHE A 295 1.67 -6.31 -1.69
C PHE A 295 1.10 -5.22 -2.60
N LEU A 296 1.17 -5.37 -3.92
CA LEU A 296 0.57 -4.41 -4.85
C LEU A 296 -0.95 -4.34 -4.69
N LEU A 297 -1.62 -5.49 -4.55
CA LEU A 297 -3.04 -5.56 -4.25
C LEU A 297 -3.37 -4.88 -2.93
N ALA A 298 -2.65 -5.18 -1.86
CA ALA A 298 -2.83 -4.53 -0.56
C ALA A 298 -2.61 -3.02 -0.64
N THR A 299 -1.62 -2.58 -1.43
CA THR A 299 -1.36 -1.15 -1.69
C THR A 299 -2.55 -0.51 -2.40
N MET A 300 -3.07 -1.15 -3.44
CA MET A 300 -4.23 -0.67 -4.18
C MET A 300 -5.46 -0.58 -3.28
N ILE A 301 -5.72 -1.58 -2.43
CA ILE A 301 -6.84 -1.55 -1.46
C ILE A 301 -6.70 -0.37 -0.51
N ILE A 302 -5.51 -0.12 0.04
CA ILE A 302 -5.26 1.01 0.94
C ILE A 302 -5.44 2.35 0.23
N MET A 303 -4.91 2.49 -0.99
CA MET A 303 -5.04 3.72 -1.79
C MET A 303 -6.50 3.99 -2.20
N LEU A 304 -7.24 2.94 -2.57
CA LEU A 304 -8.68 3.06 -2.81
C LEU A 304 -9.40 3.48 -1.53
N LEU A 305 -9.13 2.83 -0.39
CA LEU A 305 -9.72 3.21 0.89
C LEU A 305 -9.39 4.67 1.26
N SER A 306 -8.17 5.15 0.96
CA SER A 306 -7.76 6.55 1.10
C SER A 306 -8.65 7.47 0.27
N ALA A 307 -8.83 7.17 -1.02
CA ALA A 307 -9.71 7.93 -1.91
C ALA A 307 -11.17 7.92 -1.45
N PHE A 308 -11.71 6.75 -1.11
CA PHE A 308 -13.09 6.60 -0.64
C PHE A 308 -13.35 7.34 0.68
N THR A 309 -12.41 7.29 1.63
CA THR A 309 -12.51 8.04 2.90
C THR A 309 -12.39 9.54 2.67
N SER A 310 -11.57 9.98 1.73
CA SER A 310 -11.44 11.39 1.35
C SER A 310 -12.71 11.94 0.66
N TRP A 311 -13.28 11.17 -0.27
CA TRP A 311 -14.43 11.60 -1.09
C TRP A 311 -15.76 11.50 -0.32
N PHE A 312 -16.04 10.36 0.31
CA PHE A 312 -17.34 10.06 0.92
C PHE A 312 -17.37 10.31 2.44
N LYS A 313 -16.21 10.44 3.09
CA LYS A 313 -16.07 10.85 4.51
C LYS A 313 -16.86 9.94 5.46
N GLY A 314 -17.83 10.49 6.20
CA GLY A 314 -18.65 9.73 7.14
C GLY A 314 -19.57 8.70 6.47
N TRP A 315 -19.82 8.85 5.17
CA TRP A 315 -20.63 7.92 4.37
C TRP A 315 -19.82 6.79 3.75
N THR A 316 -18.50 6.76 3.95
CA THR A 316 -17.63 5.76 3.30
C THR A 316 -18.08 4.33 3.60
N VAL A 317 -18.44 4.01 4.84
CA VAL A 317 -18.94 2.66 5.18
C VAL A 317 -20.25 2.37 4.45
N THR A 318 -21.20 3.30 4.43
CA THR A 318 -22.48 3.16 3.72
C THR A 318 -22.27 2.94 2.22
N VAL A 319 -21.36 3.69 1.61
CA VAL A 319 -21.05 3.56 0.17
C VAL A 319 -20.38 2.23 -0.13
N ILE A 320 -19.43 1.78 0.71
CA ILE A 320 -18.79 0.46 0.54
C ILE A 320 -19.84 -0.65 0.64
N VAL A 321 -20.73 -0.61 1.63
CA VAL A 321 -21.81 -1.59 1.78
C VAL A 321 -22.75 -1.55 0.58
N ALA A 322 -23.15 -0.36 0.12
CA ALA A 322 -24.00 -0.23 -1.06
C ALA A 322 -23.32 -0.79 -2.32
N VAL A 323 -22.02 -0.53 -2.53
CA VAL A 323 -21.26 -1.09 -3.65
C VAL A 323 -21.21 -2.61 -3.58
N VAL A 324 -20.95 -3.19 -2.40
CA VAL A 324 -20.95 -4.65 -2.23
C VAL A 324 -22.32 -5.24 -2.54
N LEU A 325 -23.41 -4.65 -2.04
CA LEU A 325 -24.78 -5.12 -2.33
C LEU A 325 -25.15 -4.96 -3.81
N LEU A 326 -24.70 -3.89 -4.47
CA LEU A 326 -24.89 -3.71 -5.91
C LEU A 326 -24.10 -4.73 -6.73
N LEU A 327 -22.85 -5.01 -6.35
CA LEU A 327 -22.03 -6.03 -7.01
C LEU A 327 -22.62 -7.42 -6.82
N ASP A 328 -23.10 -7.75 -5.62
CA ASP A 328 -23.78 -9.01 -5.33
C ASP A 328 -25.05 -9.16 -6.18
N GLY A 329 -25.90 -8.13 -6.21
CA GLY A 329 -27.10 -8.12 -7.07
C GLY A 329 -26.77 -8.23 -8.56
N PHE A 330 -25.71 -7.59 -9.04
CA PHE A 330 -25.28 -7.68 -10.44
C PHE A 330 -24.71 -9.07 -10.78
N SER A 331 -23.98 -9.67 -9.83
CA SER A 331 -23.41 -11.02 -9.94
C SER A 331 -24.49 -12.08 -10.13
N LEU A 332 -25.59 -12.00 -9.38
CA LEU A 332 -26.72 -12.95 -9.48
C LEU A 332 -27.43 -12.95 -10.85
N HIS A 333 -27.31 -11.87 -11.62
CA HIS A 333 -28.02 -11.69 -12.89
C HIS A 333 -27.12 -11.68 -14.12
N THR A 334 -25.81 -11.85 -13.94
CA THR A 334 -24.84 -11.74 -15.04
C THR A 334 -23.90 -12.94 -15.03
N ASP A 335 -24.20 -13.97 -15.83
CA ASP A 335 -23.34 -15.16 -15.99
C ASP A 335 -21.90 -14.80 -16.40
N ARG A 336 -21.69 -13.66 -17.07
CA ARG A 336 -20.35 -13.17 -17.44
C ARG A 336 -19.50 -12.69 -16.27
N PHE A 337 -20.10 -12.39 -15.12
CA PHE A 337 -19.39 -11.99 -13.90
C PHE A 337 -18.97 -13.20 -13.05
N LEU A 338 -19.58 -14.36 -13.28
CA LEU A 338 -19.18 -15.62 -12.69
C LEU A 338 -18.03 -16.20 -13.51
N ALA A 339 -16.80 -15.99 -13.03
CA ALA A 339 -15.67 -16.73 -13.56
C ALA A 339 -15.81 -18.18 -13.11
N ASP A 340 -16.16 -19.08 -14.04
CA ASP A 340 -16.11 -20.52 -13.79
C ASP A 340 -14.64 -20.91 -13.54
N ASN A 341 -14.29 -21.16 -12.28
CA ASN A 341 -13.01 -21.77 -11.92
C ASN A 341 -13.01 -23.24 -12.33
N ARG A 342 -12.80 -23.47 -13.63
CA ARG A 342 -12.70 -24.79 -14.22
C ARG A 342 -11.38 -25.42 -13.80
N ALA A 343 -11.46 -26.55 -13.11
CA ALA A 343 -10.29 -27.39 -12.89
C ALA A 343 -9.67 -27.78 -14.24
N TYR A 344 -8.36 -27.61 -14.35
CA TYR A 344 -7.61 -27.97 -15.55
C TYR A 344 -7.79 -29.45 -15.87
N GLY A 345 -7.95 -29.76 -17.16
CA GLY A 345 -8.02 -31.13 -17.67
C GLY A 345 -9.41 -31.80 -17.57
N MET A 346 -10.43 -31.12 -17.01
CA MET A 346 -11.83 -31.58 -17.09
C MET A 346 -12.54 -30.98 -18.30
N ASP A 347 -13.43 -31.76 -18.92
CA ASP A 347 -14.30 -31.30 -20.00
C ASP A 347 -15.61 -30.75 -19.42
N TYR A 348 -15.86 -29.46 -19.69
CA TYR A 348 -17.06 -28.74 -19.25
C TYR A 348 -18.03 -28.46 -20.41
N GLY A 349 -17.78 -28.99 -21.61
CA GLY A 349 -18.68 -28.86 -22.76
C GLY A 349 -19.90 -29.78 -22.68
N GLY A 350 -19.84 -30.83 -21.84
CA GLY A 350 -20.90 -31.80 -21.64
C GLY A 350 -21.96 -31.41 -20.61
N LYS A 351 -23.00 -32.23 -20.48
CA LYS A 351 -24.02 -32.09 -19.44
C LYS A 351 -23.37 -32.34 -18.06
N PRO A 352 -23.56 -31.45 -17.06
CA PRO A 352 -23.03 -31.66 -15.72
C PRO A 352 -23.49 -32.99 -15.13
N ALA A 353 -22.56 -33.76 -14.57
CA ALA A 353 -22.88 -35.01 -13.90
C ALA A 353 -23.70 -34.73 -12.63
N ALA A 354 -24.76 -35.52 -12.40
CA ALA A 354 -25.56 -35.40 -11.18
C ALA A 354 -24.75 -35.93 -9.98
N TYR A 355 -24.47 -35.06 -9.00
CA TYR A 355 -23.80 -35.46 -7.77
C TYR A 355 -24.79 -36.11 -6.80
N ALA A 356 -24.97 -37.43 -6.93
CA ALA A 356 -25.80 -38.25 -6.06
C ALA A 356 -25.11 -39.58 -5.75
N ILE A 357 -25.45 -40.19 -4.61
CA ILE A 357 -24.80 -41.43 -4.13
C ILE A 357 -24.92 -42.56 -5.16
N GLY A 358 -26.10 -42.74 -5.78
CA GLY A 358 -26.36 -43.79 -6.78
C GLY A 358 -25.40 -43.73 -7.99
N PRO A 359 -25.39 -42.64 -8.77
CA PRO A 359 -24.44 -42.46 -9.88
C PRO A 359 -22.97 -42.58 -9.47
N VAL A 360 -22.59 -42.06 -8.29
CA VAL A 360 -21.22 -42.19 -7.79
C VAL A 360 -20.86 -43.65 -7.53
N THR A 361 -21.74 -44.43 -6.90
CA THR A 361 -21.53 -45.87 -6.70
C THR A 361 -21.51 -46.65 -8.00
N GLU A 362 -22.36 -46.29 -8.97
CA GLU A 362 -22.40 -46.94 -10.28
C GLU A 362 -21.10 -46.69 -11.07
N HIS A 363 -20.58 -45.46 -11.05
CA HIS A 363 -19.31 -45.13 -11.68
C HIS A 363 -18.10 -45.75 -10.95
N ALA A 364 -18.16 -45.92 -9.62
CA ALA A 364 -17.08 -46.52 -8.84
C ALA A 364 -16.80 -47.99 -9.20
N PHE A 365 -17.80 -48.71 -9.71
CA PHE A 365 -17.68 -50.12 -10.11
C PHE A 365 -17.72 -50.34 -11.63
N ASN A 366 -17.66 -49.27 -12.43
CA ASN A 366 -17.68 -49.37 -13.89
C ASN A 366 -16.25 -49.41 -14.46
N ASP A 367 -15.69 -50.61 -14.55
CA ASP A 367 -14.33 -50.84 -15.06
C ASP A 367 -14.11 -50.27 -16.48
N SER A 368 -15.13 -50.31 -17.34
CA SER A 368 -15.04 -49.79 -18.70
C SER A 368 -14.93 -48.27 -18.74
N ALA A 369 -15.69 -47.57 -17.89
CA ALA A 369 -15.63 -46.13 -17.74
C ALA A 369 -14.29 -45.71 -17.12
N THR A 370 -13.83 -46.40 -16.07
CA THR A 370 -12.53 -46.15 -15.44
C THR A 370 -11.38 -46.32 -16.43
N ALA A 371 -11.39 -47.40 -17.24
CA ALA A 371 -10.37 -47.62 -18.25
C ALA A 371 -10.39 -46.53 -19.34
N SER A 372 -11.57 -46.02 -19.71
CA SER A 372 -11.71 -44.91 -20.65
C SER A 372 -11.15 -43.60 -20.09
N SER A 373 -11.52 -43.25 -18.85
CA SER A 373 -10.99 -42.07 -18.16
C SER A 373 -9.48 -42.15 -17.97
N LEU A 374 -8.94 -43.34 -17.65
CA LEU A 374 -7.49 -43.55 -17.54
C LEU A 374 -6.78 -43.28 -18.87
N ARG A 375 -7.32 -43.78 -20.00
CA ARG A 375 -6.76 -43.52 -21.34
C ARG A 375 -6.79 -42.02 -21.67
N GLN A 376 -7.89 -41.34 -21.38
CA GLN A 376 -8.00 -39.90 -21.61
C GLN A 376 -7.02 -39.10 -20.73
N ALA A 377 -6.91 -39.43 -19.45
CA ALA A 377 -5.96 -38.80 -18.53
C ALA A 377 -4.53 -39.04 -18.98
N ARG A 378 -4.18 -40.27 -19.38
CA ARG A 378 -2.87 -40.62 -19.94
C ARG A 378 -2.55 -39.77 -21.18
N ALA A 379 -3.46 -39.70 -22.15
CA ALA A 379 -3.27 -38.90 -23.35
C ALA A 379 -3.08 -37.40 -23.04
N THR A 380 -3.76 -36.87 -22.02
CA THR A 380 -3.56 -35.50 -21.56
C THR A 380 -2.20 -35.31 -20.91
N LEU A 381 -1.74 -36.25 -20.08
CA LEU A 381 -0.41 -36.23 -19.48
C LEU A 381 0.70 -36.36 -20.52
N ASP A 382 0.54 -37.21 -21.53
CA ASP A 382 1.50 -37.37 -22.62
C ASP A 382 1.64 -36.08 -23.42
N ARG A 383 0.52 -35.42 -23.77
CA ARG A 383 0.52 -34.09 -24.41
C ARG A 383 1.17 -33.01 -23.54
N TRP A 384 0.88 -33.03 -22.23
CA TRP A 384 1.52 -32.11 -21.29
C TRP A 384 3.03 -32.36 -21.23
N ALA A 385 3.47 -33.61 -21.14
CA ALA A 385 4.87 -33.98 -21.09
C ALA A 385 5.62 -33.57 -22.37
N GLU A 386 5.01 -33.78 -23.55
CA GLU A 386 5.57 -33.32 -24.83
C GLU A 386 5.72 -31.80 -24.89
N ARG A 387 4.68 -31.05 -24.47
CA ARG A 387 4.71 -29.58 -24.46
C ARG A 387 5.75 -29.00 -23.49
N ASN A 388 5.98 -29.67 -22.37
CA ASN A 388 6.89 -29.21 -21.32
C ASN A 388 8.32 -29.76 -21.47
N ARG A 389 8.56 -30.70 -22.39
CA ARG A 389 9.88 -31.29 -22.66
C ARG A 389 11.00 -30.25 -22.89
N PRO A 390 10.77 -29.14 -23.63
CA PRO A 390 11.80 -28.12 -23.83
C PRO A 390 12.20 -27.39 -22.52
N LEU A 391 11.25 -27.16 -21.61
CA LEU A 391 11.50 -26.44 -20.35
C LEU A 391 12.45 -27.23 -19.44
N TYR A 392 12.31 -28.56 -19.40
CA TYR A 392 13.22 -29.43 -18.67
C TYR A 392 14.66 -29.40 -19.21
N ALA A 393 14.83 -29.28 -20.53
CA ALA A 393 16.15 -29.21 -21.17
C ALA A 393 16.90 -27.92 -20.82
N GLU A 394 16.16 -26.85 -20.52
CA GLU A 394 16.69 -25.53 -20.14
C GLU A 394 16.83 -25.35 -18.61
N GLY A 395 16.56 -26.41 -17.83
CA GLY A 395 16.64 -26.37 -16.37
C GLY A 395 15.54 -25.50 -15.74
N HIS A 396 14.40 -25.35 -16.41
CA HIS A 396 13.21 -24.70 -15.88
C HIS A 396 12.21 -25.75 -15.38
N LYS A 397 11.55 -25.46 -14.25
CA LYS A 397 10.44 -26.28 -13.77
C LYS A 397 9.21 -25.95 -14.61
N PRO A 398 8.50 -26.93 -15.19
CA PRO A 398 7.27 -26.63 -15.90
C PRO A 398 6.21 -26.09 -14.94
N PRO A 399 5.32 -25.21 -15.44
CA PRO A 399 4.25 -24.62 -14.66
C PRO A 399 3.25 -25.63 -14.10
#